data_AF-A0A8J6QLB1-F1
#
_entry.id   AF-A0A8J6QLB1-F1
#
_cell.length_a   1.000
_cell.length_b   1.000
_cell.length_c   1.000
_cell.angle_alpha   90.00
_cell.angle_beta   90.00
_cell.angle_gamma   90.00
#
_symmetry.space_group_name_H-M   'P 1'
#
loop_
_entity.id
_entity.type
_entity.pdbx_description
1 polymer ?
#
loop_
_entity_poly.entity_id
_entity_poly.type
_entity_poly.pdbx_seq_one_letter_code
_entity_poly.pdbx_strand_id
1 'polypeptide(L)'
;MSKASFINNETWLLSINGAFQRANVYKQNVPEKEKVYFKRVLKVYIDDVQNVYHTPVTETEHLENIKGLMGFTATSSSILTNGQFNFGVAQKLLNLYLKYRWCLGNIPAPPHFPVDSIIQRKLGLKVMPWTKMEDETEYLKIIRHAKKQLETYDCNSLAELELLLFSRNNDLKITDCSFKGWLKI
;
A
#
# COMPACT_ATOMS: atom_id res chain seq x y z
N MET A 1 -20.17 -11.10 -14.67
CA MET A 1 -19.23 -10.21 -13.94
C MET A 1 -19.18 -8.88 -14.69
N SER A 2 -19.33 -7.75 -14.00
CA SER A 2 -19.23 -6.42 -14.64
C SER A 2 -17.77 -6.01 -14.82
N LYS A 3 -17.48 -5.05 -15.72
CA LYS A 3 -16.14 -4.48 -15.91
C LYS A 3 -15.56 -3.91 -14.60
N ALA A 4 -16.40 -3.19 -13.85
CA ALA A 4 -16.01 -2.64 -12.55
C ALA A 4 -15.69 -3.75 -11.53
N SER A 5 -16.51 -4.81 -11.47
CA SER A 5 -16.26 -5.94 -10.59
C SER A 5 -14.97 -6.68 -10.94
N PHE A 6 -14.65 -6.82 -12.24
CA PHE A 6 -13.40 -7.41 -12.68
C PHE A 6 -12.20 -6.58 -12.22
N ILE A 7 -12.18 -5.27 -12.53
CA ILE A 7 -11.06 -4.38 -12.17
C ILE A 7 -10.88 -4.30 -10.65
N ASN A 8 -11.95 -4.21 -9.87
CA ASN A 8 -11.87 -4.21 -8.41
C ASN A 8 -11.30 -5.51 -7.85
N ASN A 9 -11.52 -6.65 -8.52
CA ASN A 9 -10.90 -7.90 -8.13
C ASN A 9 -9.41 -7.93 -8.50
N GLU A 10 -9.03 -7.42 -9.66
CA GLU A 10 -7.62 -7.33 -10.07
C GLU A 10 -6.81 -6.44 -9.14
N THR A 11 -7.32 -5.25 -8.80
CA THR A 11 -6.63 -4.34 -7.86
C THR A 11 -6.50 -4.96 -6.47
N TRP A 12 -7.53 -5.66 -5.99
CA TRP A 12 -7.45 -6.42 -4.75
C TRP A 12 -6.36 -7.51 -4.79
N LEU A 13 -6.29 -8.30 -5.86
CA LEU A 13 -5.27 -9.32 -6.04
C LEU A 13 -3.85 -8.72 -6.07
N LEU A 14 -3.67 -7.60 -6.76
CA LEU A 14 -2.40 -6.88 -6.80
C LEU A 14 -1.99 -6.36 -5.41
N SER A 15 -2.93 -5.80 -4.64
CA SER A 15 -2.67 -5.33 -3.28
C SER A 15 -2.27 -6.48 -2.35
N ILE A 16 -2.99 -7.61 -2.39
CA ILE A 16 -2.67 -8.78 -1.57
C ILE A 16 -1.31 -9.37 -1.96
N ASN A 17 -1.06 -9.56 -3.25
CA ASN A 17 0.20 -10.10 -3.72
C ASN A 17 1.37 -9.20 -3.31
N GLY A 18 1.24 -7.88 -3.47
CA GLY A 18 2.28 -6.93 -3.08
C GLY A 18 2.54 -6.88 -1.57
N ALA A 19 1.50 -6.98 -0.75
CA ALA A 19 1.63 -6.94 0.71
C ALA A 19 2.15 -8.25 1.31
N PHE A 20 1.68 -9.40 0.80
CA PHE A 20 2.00 -10.70 1.38
C PHE A 20 3.31 -11.27 0.84
N GLN A 21 3.79 -10.78 -0.31
CA GLN A 21 5.05 -11.21 -0.89
C GLN A 21 6.19 -11.01 0.12
N ARG A 22 6.92 -12.10 0.40
CA ARG A 22 8.07 -12.16 1.34
C ARG A 22 7.71 -11.93 2.82
N ALA A 23 6.42 -11.79 3.16
CA ALA A 23 5.99 -11.51 4.53
C ALA A 23 5.73 -12.77 5.38
N ASN A 24 5.68 -13.96 4.78
CA ASN A 24 5.35 -15.23 5.48
C ASN A 24 4.11 -15.09 6.38
N VAL A 25 3.05 -14.49 5.84
CA VAL A 25 1.83 -14.09 6.57
C VAL A 25 1.14 -15.28 7.26
N TYR A 26 1.11 -16.43 6.61
CA TYR A 26 0.43 -17.62 7.11
C TYR A 26 1.40 -18.58 7.82
N LYS A 27 0.89 -19.25 8.85
CA LYS A 27 1.55 -20.40 9.45
C LYS A 27 1.77 -21.50 8.40
N GLN A 28 2.72 -22.38 8.68
CA GLN A 28 2.92 -23.57 7.87
C GLN A 28 1.66 -24.46 7.88
N ASN A 29 1.40 -25.12 6.76
CA ASN A 29 0.30 -26.09 6.59
C ASN A 29 -1.13 -25.56 6.79
N VAL A 30 -1.34 -24.24 6.77
CA VAL A 30 -2.71 -23.67 6.75
C VAL A 30 -3.45 -24.15 5.49
N PRO A 31 -4.64 -24.75 5.62
CA PRO A 31 -5.43 -25.19 4.48
C PRO A 31 -5.77 -24.05 3.51
N GLU A 32 -5.70 -24.31 2.20
CA GLU A 32 -5.97 -23.26 1.20
C GLU A 32 -7.38 -22.67 1.33
N LYS A 33 -8.38 -23.50 1.70
CA LYS A 33 -9.75 -23.04 1.97
C LYS A 33 -9.80 -21.94 3.04
N GLU A 34 -8.96 -22.01 4.07
CA GLU A 34 -8.90 -21.02 5.15
C GLU A 34 -8.22 -19.74 4.67
N LYS A 35 -7.15 -19.86 3.86
CA LYS A 35 -6.50 -18.69 3.23
C LYS A 35 -7.46 -17.96 2.29
N VAL A 36 -8.24 -18.70 1.49
CA VAL A 36 -9.24 -18.10 0.59
C VAL A 36 -10.34 -17.42 1.39
N TYR A 37 -10.85 -18.06 2.43
CA TYR A 37 -11.85 -17.48 3.32
C TYR A 37 -11.33 -16.20 3.99
N PHE A 38 -10.12 -16.24 4.55
CA PHE A 38 -9.47 -15.09 5.16
C PHE A 38 -9.30 -13.94 4.18
N LYS A 39 -8.76 -14.18 2.97
CA LYS A 39 -8.65 -13.16 1.93
C LYS A 39 -10.00 -12.55 1.56
N ARG A 40 -11.08 -13.33 1.55
CA ARG A 40 -12.44 -12.81 1.28
C ARG A 40 -12.92 -11.89 2.38
N VAL A 41 -12.79 -12.31 3.63
CA VAL A 41 -13.20 -11.53 4.82
C VAL A 41 -12.36 -10.25 4.94
N LEU A 42 -11.06 -10.35 4.67
CA LEU A 42 -10.14 -9.22 4.64
C LEU A 42 -10.51 -8.20 3.55
N LYS A 43 -10.93 -8.66 2.36
CA LYS A 43 -11.42 -7.79 1.30
C LYS A 43 -12.63 -6.98 1.76
N VAL A 44 -13.60 -7.63 2.40
CA VAL A 44 -14.81 -6.95 2.91
C VAL A 44 -14.45 -5.86 3.91
N TYR A 45 -13.53 -6.16 4.83
CA TYR A 45 -13.05 -5.16 5.80
C TYR A 45 -12.34 -3.99 5.13
N ILE A 46 -11.44 -4.25 4.18
CA ILE A 46 -10.73 -3.20 3.44
C ILE A 46 -11.68 -2.35 2.58
N ASP A 47 -12.69 -2.97 1.96
CA ASP A 47 -13.73 -2.26 1.20
C ASP A 47 -14.53 -1.33 2.12
N ASP A 48 -14.81 -1.73 3.36
CA ASP A 48 -15.47 -0.89 4.36
C ASP A 48 -14.58 0.28 4.82
N VAL A 49 -13.32 0.01 5.17
CA VAL A 49 -12.34 1.04 5.54
C VAL A 49 -12.16 2.07 4.42
N GLN A 50 -12.17 1.64 3.15
CA GLN A 50 -12.05 2.54 2.00
C GLN A 50 -13.20 3.55 1.91
N ASN A 51 -14.37 3.29 2.54
CA ASN A 51 -15.46 4.26 2.54
C ASN A 51 -15.09 5.58 3.21
N VAL A 52 -14.20 5.54 4.22
CA VAL A 52 -13.67 6.72 4.92
C VAL A 52 -12.84 7.60 3.98
N TYR A 53 -12.24 7.01 2.94
CA TYR A 53 -11.35 7.71 2.01
C TYR A 53 -12.05 8.40 0.85
N HIS A 54 -13.40 8.44 0.80
CA HIS A 54 -14.09 9.26 -0.21
C HIS A 54 -13.90 10.77 0.02
N THR A 55 -13.51 11.16 1.24
CA THR A 55 -13.04 12.50 1.59
C THR A 55 -11.56 12.44 2.00
N PRO A 56 -10.82 13.57 1.95
CA PRO A 56 -9.45 13.60 2.45
C PRO A 56 -9.37 13.11 3.91
N VAL A 57 -8.44 12.18 4.16
CA VAL A 57 -8.18 11.58 5.48
C VAL A 57 -6.87 12.14 6.03
N THR A 58 -6.86 12.46 7.32
CA THR A 58 -5.65 12.97 8.00
C THR A 58 -4.62 11.86 8.22
N GLU A 59 -3.36 12.24 8.47
CA GLU A 59 -2.30 11.27 8.79
C GLU A 59 -2.64 10.43 10.05
N THR A 60 -3.22 11.05 11.07
CA THR A 60 -3.60 10.36 12.32
C THR A 60 -4.68 9.32 12.05
N GLU A 61 -5.77 9.69 11.39
CA GLU A 61 -6.85 8.75 11.03
C GLU A 61 -6.35 7.63 10.12
N HIS A 62 -5.42 7.93 9.22
CA HIS A 62 -4.80 6.92 8.37
C HIS A 62 -3.98 5.90 9.16
N LEU A 63 -3.19 6.34 10.14
CA LEU A 63 -2.45 5.44 11.04
C LEU A 63 -3.40 4.61 11.91
N GLU A 64 -4.51 5.18 12.37
CA GLU A 64 -5.55 4.46 13.09
C GLU A 64 -6.19 3.37 12.22
N ASN A 65 -6.45 3.66 10.95
CA ASN A 65 -6.95 2.65 9.99
C ASN A 65 -5.95 1.51 9.77
N ILE A 66 -4.64 1.81 9.71
CA ILE A 66 -3.59 0.77 9.61
C ILE A 66 -3.60 -0.11 10.87
N LYS A 67 -3.67 0.49 12.06
CA LYS A 67 -3.74 -0.25 13.33
C LYS A 67 -5.05 -1.03 13.47
N GLY A 68 -6.15 -0.47 13.01
CA GLY A 68 -7.45 -1.13 12.93
C GLY A 68 -7.39 -2.41 12.10
N LEU A 69 -6.71 -2.36 10.95
CA LEU A 69 -6.45 -3.54 10.13
C LEU A 69 -5.63 -4.61 10.88
N MET A 70 -4.61 -4.23 11.65
CA MET A 70 -3.87 -5.17 12.49
C MET A 70 -4.81 -5.84 13.51
N GLY A 71 -5.60 -5.05 14.24
CA GLY A 71 -6.57 -5.54 15.22
C GLY A 71 -7.64 -6.46 14.60
N PHE A 72 -8.13 -6.12 13.40
CA PHE A 72 -9.04 -6.97 12.65
C PHE A 72 -8.41 -8.32 12.33
N THR A 73 -7.16 -8.33 11.85
CA THR A 73 -6.48 -9.59 11.50
C THR A 73 -6.16 -10.47 12.71
N ALA A 74 -6.08 -9.91 13.92
CA ALA A 74 -5.91 -10.67 15.15
C ALA A 74 -7.05 -11.69 15.39
N THR A 75 -8.24 -11.44 14.85
CA THR A 75 -9.36 -12.40 14.87
C THR A 75 -9.07 -13.70 14.11
N SER A 76 -8.06 -13.69 13.22
CA SER A 76 -7.59 -14.83 12.44
C SER A 76 -6.24 -15.37 12.92
N SER A 77 -5.92 -15.17 14.20
CA SER A 77 -4.63 -15.57 14.81
C SER A 77 -4.29 -17.05 14.71
N SER A 78 -5.29 -17.91 14.55
CA SER A 78 -5.10 -19.35 14.32
C SER A 78 -4.30 -19.64 13.06
N ILE A 79 -4.43 -18.83 12.00
CA ILE A 79 -3.79 -19.06 10.70
C ILE A 79 -2.59 -18.14 10.42
N LEU A 80 -2.43 -17.04 11.16
CA LEU A 80 -1.39 -16.03 10.91
C LEU A 80 -0.13 -16.31 11.72
N THR A 81 1.05 -16.20 11.10
CA THR A 81 2.35 -16.56 11.71
C THR A 81 2.59 -15.87 13.06
N ASN A 82 2.25 -14.58 13.15
CA ASN A 82 2.43 -13.77 14.35
C ASN A 82 1.10 -13.48 15.07
N GLY A 83 0.06 -14.27 14.80
CA GLY A 83 -1.30 -14.05 15.33
C GLY A 83 -2.04 -12.86 14.70
N GLN A 84 -1.35 -11.89 14.11
CA GLN A 84 -1.91 -10.76 13.37
C GLN A 84 -0.92 -10.29 12.30
N PHE A 85 -1.32 -9.31 11.50
CA PHE A 85 -0.35 -8.56 10.69
C PHE A 85 0.52 -7.69 11.59
N ASN A 86 1.80 -7.57 11.25
CA ASN A 86 2.60 -6.46 11.75
C ASN A 86 2.25 -5.17 11.00
N PHE A 87 2.71 -4.05 11.53
CA PHE A 87 2.42 -2.73 10.98
C PHE A 87 2.81 -2.61 9.51
N GLY A 88 3.98 -3.14 9.13
CA GLY A 88 4.46 -3.03 7.77
C GLY A 88 3.66 -3.84 6.74
N VAL A 89 3.10 -5.00 7.10
CA VAL A 89 2.16 -5.72 6.22
C VAL A 89 0.84 -4.97 6.11
N ALA A 90 0.32 -4.45 7.23
CA ALA A 90 -0.93 -3.70 7.27
C ALA A 90 -0.86 -2.41 6.41
N GLN A 91 0.17 -1.58 6.60
CA GLN A 91 0.36 -0.37 5.78
C GLN A 91 0.55 -0.73 4.30
N LYS A 92 1.28 -1.81 3.98
CA LYS A 92 1.54 -2.17 2.59
C LYS A 92 0.25 -2.56 1.89
N LEU A 93 -0.61 -3.35 2.55
CA LEU A 93 -1.89 -3.76 2.00
C LEU A 93 -2.84 -2.57 1.78
N LEU A 94 -3.07 -1.78 2.84
CA LEU A 94 -4.00 -0.66 2.78
C LEU A 94 -3.53 0.37 1.75
N ASN A 95 -2.26 0.76 1.76
CA ASN A 95 -1.75 1.80 0.87
C ASN A 95 -1.67 1.35 -0.59
N LEU A 96 -1.38 0.07 -0.86
CA LEU A 96 -1.49 -0.45 -2.23
C LEU A 96 -2.94 -0.41 -2.71
N TYR A 97 -3.89 -0.80 -1.87
CA TYR A 97 -5.30 -0.77 -2.22
C TYR A 97 -5.76 0.66 -2.52
N LEU A 98 -5.49 1.60 -1.62
CA LEU A 98 -5.84 3.02 -1.79
C LEU A 98 -5.17 3.62 -3.02
N LYS A 99 -3.90 3.29 -3.30
CA LYS A 99 -3.22 3.70 -4.54
C LYS A 99 -4.03 3.30 -5.77
N TYR A 100 -4.44 2.04 -5.87
CA TYR A 100 -5.22 1.60 -7.03
C TYR A 100 -6.59 2.29 -7.11
N ARG A 101 -7.27 2.50 -5.97
CA ARG A 101 -8.55 3.21 -5.96
C ARG A 101 -8.40 4.67 -6.41
N TRP A 102 -7.32 5.33 -6.00
CA TRP A 102 -6.99 6.68 -6.47
C TRP A 102 -6.66 6.70 -7.97
N CYS A 103 -5.83 5.78 -8.47
CA CYS A 103 -5.51 5.69 -9.91
C CYS A 103 -6.75 5.44 -10.79
N LEU A 104 -7.80 4.81 -10.23
CA LEU A 104 -9.09 4.60 -10.90
C LEU A 104 -10.06 5.78 -10.73
N GLY A 105 -9.67 6.84 -10.03
CA GLY A 105 -10.50 8.02 -9.78
C GLY A 105 -11.62 7.82 -8.75
N ASN A 106 -11.55 6.77 -7.93
CA ASN A 106 -12.60 6.47 -6.94
C ASN A 106 -12.49 7.28 -5.65
N ILE A 107 -11.27 7.71 -5.30
CA ILE A 107 -10.98 8.46 -4.07
C ILE A 107 -9.98 9.59 -4.38
N PRO A 108 -9.94 10.67 -3.57
CA PRO A 108 -8.85 11.64 -3.59
C PRO A 108 -7.48 10.98 -3.32
N ALA A 109 -6.41 11.73 -3.54
CA ALA A 109 -5.05 11.26 -3.28
C ALA A 109 -4.92 10.78 -1.82
N PRO A 110 -4.46 9.54 -1.57
CA PRO A 110 -4.30 9.03 -0.21
C PRO A 110 -3.19 9.80 0.52
N PRO A 111 -3.28 9.93 1.86
CA PRO A 111 -2.32 10.72 2.63
C PRO A 111 -0.91 10.13 2.57
N HIS A 112 -0.78 8.80 2.50
CA HIS A 112 0.50 8.08 2.41
C HIS A 112 0.54 7.12 1.22
N PHE A 113 1.73 6.60 0.94
CA PHE A 113 2.00 5.61 -0.11
C PHE A 113 2.44 4.27 0.47
N PRO A 114 2.42 3.17 -0.31
CA PRO A 114 2.81 1.86 0.19
C PRO A 114 4.33 1.75 0.34
N VAL A 115 4.84 1.78 1.57
CA VAL A 115 6.28 1.70 1.85
C VAL A 115 6.80 0.29 1.58
N ASP A 116 7.73 0.15 0.64
CA ASP A 116 8.51 -1.07 0.39
C ASP A 116 10.00 -0.76 0.19
N SER A 117 10.78 -1.80 -0.14
CA SER A 117 12.21 -1.64 -0.39
C SER A 117 12.55 -0.82 -1.64
N ILE A 118 11.68 -0.81 -2.66
CA ILE A 118 11.90 -0.09 -3.92
C ILE A 118 11.82 1.41 -3.65
N ILE A 119 10.72 1.86 -3.04
CA ILE A 119 10.50 3.28 -2.78
C ILE A 119 11.56 3.82 -1.80
N GLN A 120 11.96 3.04 -0.79
CA GLN A 120 13.05 3.42 0.11
C GLN A 120 14.38 3.63 -0.63
N ARG A 121 14.75 2.72 -1.54
CA ARG A 121 15.97 2.90 -2.37
C ARG A 121 15.89 4.11 -3.27
N LYS A 122 14.74 4.37 -3.89
CA LYS A 122 14.52 5.54 -4.75
C LYS A 122 14.60 6.86 -3.98
N LEU A 123 14.18 6.84 -2.71
CA LEU A 123 14.32 7.96 -1.79
C LEU A 123 15.74 8.09 -1.19
N GLY A 124 16.68 7.23 -1.59
CA GLY A 124 18.07 7.24 -1.08
C GLY A 124 18.21 6.75 0.36
N LEU A 125 17.22 6.02 0.88
CA LEU A 125 17.20 5.53 2.26
C LEU A 125 17.82 4.14 2.37
N LYS A 126 18.41 3.86 3.55
CA LYS A 126 18.75 2.50 3.95
C LYS A 126 17.45 1.69 4.09
N VAL A 127 17.37 0.56 3.40
CA VAL A 127 16.17 -0.27 3.37
C VAL A 127 15.92 -0.92 4.73
N MET A 128 14.78 -0.58 5.34
CA MET A 128 14.12 -1.34 6.40
C MET A 128 13.06 -2.23 5.76
N PRO A 129 13.16 -3.57 5.86
CA PRO A 129 12.13 -4.47 5.34
C PRO A 129 10.78 -4.18 6.02
N TRP A 130 9.75 -3.85 5.23
CA TRP A 130 8.42 -3.58 5.77
C TRP A 130 7.88 -4.78 6.54
N THR A 131 8.22 -6.00 6.13
CA THR A 131 7.86 -7.24 6.82
C THR A 131 8.42 -7.36 8.24
N LYS A 132 9.28 -6.44 8.69
CA LYS A 132 9.84 -6.36 10.05
C LYS A 132 9.42 -5.10 10.80
N MET A 133 8.53 -4.28 10.25
CA MET A 133 8.01 -3.10 10.94
C MET A 133 6.85 -3.52 11.85
N GLU A 134 7.11 -3.53 13.16
CA GLU A 134 6.11 -3.89 14.17
C GLU A 134 5.25 -2.70 14.60
N ASP A 135 5.76 -1.47 14.47
CA ASP A 135 5.08 -0.22 14.77
C ASP A 135 5.29 0.85 13.68
N GLU A 136 4.69 2.02 13.89
CA GLU A 136 4.68 3.13 12.94
C GLU A 136 6.00 3.93 12.90
N THR A 137 6.96 3.68 13.78
CA THR A 137 8.14 4.54 13.97
C THR A 137 8.99 4.64 12.71
N GLU A 138 9.42 3.49 12.18
CA GLU A 138 10.24 3.44 10.96
C GLU A 138 9.44 3.87 9.73
N TYR A 139 8.15 3.50 9.68
CA TYR A 139 7.24 3.94 8.65
C TYR A 139 7.15 5.47 8.59
N LEU A 140 6.91 6.15 9.71
CA LEU A 140 6.80 7.59 9.78
C LEU A 140 8.12 8.30 9.50
N LYS A 141 9.27 7.71 9.84
CA LYS A 141 10.58 8.24 9.41
C LYS A 141 10.67 8.30 7.88
N ILE A 142 10.24 7.23 7.20
CA ILE A 142 10.24 7.16 5.73
C ILE A 142 9.24 8.15 5.14
N ILE A 143 8.02 8.23 5.68
CA ILE A 143 6.99 9.18 5.24
C ILE A 143 7.47 10.63 5.40
N ARG A 144 8.04 10.99 6.55
CA ARG A 144 8.58 12.35 6.79
C ARG A 144 9.73 12.68 5.85
N HIS A 145 10.62 11.72 5.57
CA HIS A 145 11.67 11.90 4.57
C HIS A 145 11.10 12.16 3.19
N ALA A 146 10.10 11.38 2.77
CA ALA A 146 9.45 11.55 1.48
C ALA A 146 8.72 12.91 1.36
N LYS A 147 8.08 13.41 2.43
CA LYS A 147 7.46 14.74 2.44
C LYS A 147 8.48 15.85 2.11
N LYS A 148 9.72 15.72 2.59
CA LYS A 148 10.81 16.67 2.29
C LYS A 148 11.29 16.60 0.83
N GLN A 149 10.97 15.53 0.11
CA GLN A 149 11.34 15.34 -1.28
C GLN A 149 10.26 15.85 -2.26
N LEU A 150 9.08 16.26 -1.78
CA LEU A 150 7.99 16.69 -2.66
C LEU A 150 8.39 17.85 -3.56
N GLU A 151 9.04 18.87 -3.00
CA GLU A 151 9.54 20.03 -3.76
C GLU A 151 10.62 19.63 -4.78
N THR A 152 11.58 18.78 -4.37
CA THR A 152 12.66 18.29 -5.25
C THR A 152 12.12 17.55 -6.49
N TYR A 153 10.99 16.85 -6.34
CA TYR A 153 10.38 16.06 -7.40
C TYR A 153 9.17 16.74 -8.05
N ASP A 154 8.88 18.00 -7.69
CA ASP A 154 7.73 18.78 -8.20
C ASP A 154 6.40 18.01 -8.08
N CYS A 155 6.16 17.41 -6.91
CA CYS A 155 4.96 16.62 -6.61
C CYS A 155 4.11 17.32 -5.55
N ASN A 156 2.79 17.32 -5.72
CA ASN A 156 1.84 17.95 -4.78
C ASN A 156 1.45 17.00 -3.64
N SER A 157 1.66 15.69 -3.82
CA SER A 157 1.30 14.69 -2.81
C SER A 157 2.29 13.53 -2.74
N LEU A 158 2.27 12.81 -1.62
CA LEU A 158 3.04 11.58 -1.42
C LEU A 158 2.62 10.47 -2.41
N ALA A 159 1.34 10.44 -2.79
CA ALA A 159 0.83 9.48 -3.75
C ALA A 159 1.40 9.74 -5.17
N GLU A 160 1.47 10.99 -5.59
CA GLU A 160 2.13 11.39 -6.85
C GLU A 160 3.62 11.05 -6.86
N LEU A 161 4.32 11.37 -5.78
CA LEU A 161 5.73 11.05 -5.63
C LEU A 161 5.99 9.53 -5.79
N GLU A 162 5.14 8.70 -5.18
CA GLU A 162 5.29 7.25 -5.31
C GLU A 162 5.04 6.77 -6.74
N LEU A 163 4.01 7.28 -7.43
CA LEU A 163 3.76 6.92 -8.83
C LEU A 163 4.92 7.29 -9.75
N LEU A 164 5.50 8.49 -9.56
CA LEU A 164 6.66 8.95 -10.32
C LEU A 164 7.87 8.02 -10.10
N LEU A 165 8.17 7.70 -8.84
CA LEU A 165 9.31 6.85 -8.49
C LEU A 165 9.12 5.38 -8.89
N PHE A 166 7.88 4.89 -8.87
CA PHE A 166 7.51 3.56 -9.33
C PHE A 166 7.66 3.42 -10.86
N SER A 167 7.20 4.42 -11.62
CA SER A 167 7.27 4.42 -13.10
C SER A 167 8.71 4.35 -13.61
N ARG A 168 9.60 5.14 -13.00
CA ARG A 168 11.06 5.13 -13.26
C ARG A 168 11.77 3.82 -12.90
N ASN A 169 11.04 2.83 -12.40
CA ASN A 169 11.54 1.50 -12.07
C ASN A 169 11.14 0.46 -13.13
N ASN A 170 10.10 0.73 -13.91
CA ASN A 170 9.64 -0.09 -15.02
C ASN A 170 10.16 0.39 -16.38
N ASP A 171 10.71 1.61 -16.44
CA ASP A 171 11.43 2.08 -17.62
C ASP A 171 12.73 1.25 -17.76
N LEU A 172 12.77 0.38 -18.77
CA LEU A 172 14.02 0.05 -19.46
C LEU A 172 14.78 1.36 -19.62
N LYS A 173 16.10 1.38 -19.36
CA LYS A 173 16.95 2.56 -19.52
C LYS A 173 16.74 3.17 -20.92
N ILE A 174 15.78 4.09 -21.06
CA ILE A 174 15.72 5.00 -22.18
C ILE A 174 16.73 6.07 -21.78
N THR A 175 17.97 5.83 -22.19
CA THR A 175 18.94 6.91 -22.30
C THR A 175 18.39 7.91 -23.30
N ASP A 176 18.19 9.12 -22.81
CA ASP A 176 18.01 10.39 -23.50
C ASP A 176 16.64 10.89 -23.98
N CYS A 177 16.53 12.21 -23.74
CA CYS A 177 15.71 13.27 -24.33
C CYS A 177 14.25 13.49 -23.87
N SER A 178 14.11 14.55 -23.05
CA SER A 178 13.00 15.50 -22.99
C SER A 178 11.58 14.96 -22.76
N PHE A 179 11.21 14.81 -21.49
CA PHE A 179 9.80 14.85 -21.07
C PHE A 179 9.41 16.29 -20.72
N LYS A 180 9.12 17.10 -21.74
CA LYS A 180 8.26 18.27 -21.59
C LYS A 180 6.92 17.94 -22.22
N GLY A 181 5.90 17.85 -21.39
CA GLY A 181 4.51 18.04 -21.80
C GLY A 181 3.71 16.77 -22.02
N TRP A 182 3.31 16.10 -20.94
CA TRP A 182 2.04 15.34 -20.92
C TRP A 182 1.50 15.33 -19.49
N LEU A 183 0.72 16.37 -19.15
CA LEU A 183 -0.34 16.33 -18.14
C LEU A 183 -1.22 17.58 -18.35
N LYS A 184 -2.01 17.51 -19.42
CA LYS A 184 -3.30 18.18 -19.53
C LYS A 184 -4.26 17.16 -20.11
N ILE A 185 -5.01 16.50 -19.24
CA ILE A 185 -6.36 16.00 -19.51
C ILE A 185 -7.22 16.53 -18.37
#